data_AF-A0A914K0J9-F1
#
_entry.id   AF-A0A914K0J9-F1
#
_cell.length_a   1.000
_cell.length_b   1.000
_cell.length_c   1.000
_cell.angle_alpha   90.00
_cell.angle_beta   90.00
_cell.angle_gamma   90.00
#
_symmetry.space_group_name_H-M   'P 1'
#
loop_
_entity.id
_entity.type
_entity.pdbx_description
1 polymer ?
#
loop_
_entity_poly.entity_id
_entity_poly.type
_entity_poly.pdbx_seq_one_letter_code
_entity_poly.pdbx_strand_id
1 'polypeptide(L)'
;MFDAGYFMPNRQLFDNLDSVMLFAFVGTILNCVAISTTLYICGTYGLFVVDFNLFEILLFGALISAVDPVAVLSVFEELKVNDFLFINVFGEALFNDGVTVVLYFMFKKFAEIGPTNLVILDYIAAGTSFFIIIVGGIFIGLIFALLASMVTK
;
A
#
# COMPACT_ATOMS: atom_id res chain seq x y z
N MET A 1 -5.00 -9.67 -5.78
CA MET A 1 -6.05 -8.65 -5.55
C MET A 1 -7.44 -9.07 -6.04
N PHE A 2 -7.66 -9.43 -7.32
CA PHE A 2 -9.02 -9.70 -7.83
C PHE A 2 -9.71 -10.90 -7.16
N ASP A 3 -9.02 -12.05 -7.06
CA ASP A 3 -9.56 -13.23 -6.35
C ASP A 3 -9.83 -12.95 -4.87
N ALA A 4 -8.94 -12.22 -4.21
CA ALA A 4 -9.11 -11.80 -2.82
C ALA A 4 -10.38 -10.94 -2.65
N GLY A 5 -10.62 -9.97 -3.53
CA GLY A 5 -11.84 -9.16 -3.48
C GLY A 5 -13.13 -9.95 -3.73
N TYR A 6 -13.09 -11.03 -4.51
CA TYR A 6 -14.28 -11.80 -4.89
C TYR A 6 -14.81 -12.70 -3.77
N PHE A 7 -13.93 -13.29 -2.95
CA PHE A 7 -14.32 -14.19 -1.85
C PHE A 7 -14.61 -13.47 -0.53
N MET A 8 -14.67 -12.13 -0.54
CA MET A 8 -14.74 -11.33 0.67
C MET A 8 -16.17 -11.25 1.24
N PRO A 9 -16.39 -11.53 2.55
CA PRO A 9 -17.67 -11.27 3.20
C PRO A 9 -17.89 -9.75 3.38
N ASN A 10 -18.48 -9.13 2.35
CA ASN A 10 -18.63 -7.67 2.24
C ASN A 10 -19.21 -7.00 3.50
N ARG A 11 -20.23 -7.58 4.14
CA ARG A 11 -20.93 -6.94 5.27
C ARG A 11 -20.03 -6.74 6.50
N GLN A 12 -19.29 -7.77 6.90
CA GLN A 12 -18.43 -7.72 8.07
C GLN A 12 -17.17 -6.86 7.84
N LEU A 13 -16.73 -6.72 6.58
CA LEU A 13 -15.71 -5.74 6.22
C LEU A 13 -16.21 -4.31 6.41
N PHE A 14 -17.38 -3.98 5.87
CA PHE A 14 -17.95 -2.64 5.98
C PHE A 14 -18.23 -2.25 7.44
N ASP A 15 -18.56 -3.23 8.29
CA ASP A 15 -18.78 -3.02 9.72
C ASP A 15 -17.49 -2.66 10.50
N ASN A 16 -16.30 -3.04 10.01
CA ASN A 16 -14.99 -2.82 10.67
C ASN A 16 -13.99 -2.05 9.79
N LEU A 17 -14.50 -1.32 8.80
CA LEU A 17 -13.71 -0.68 7.76
C LEU A 17 -12.80 0.43 8.31
N ASP A 18 -13.19 1.06 9.41
CA ASP A 18 -12.43 2.07 10.11
C ASP A 18 -11.09 1.52 10.64
N SER A 19 -11.13 0.39 11.35
CA SER A 19 -9.96 -0.31 11.85
C SER A 19 -9.07 -0.76 10.70
N VAL A 20 -9.67 -1.42 9.70
CA VAL A 20 -8.96 -1.93 8.52
C VAL A 20 -8.22 -0.81 7.79
N MET A 21 -8.89 0.30 7.51
CA MET A 21 -8.29 1.44 6.82
C MET A 21 -7.19 2.08 7.65
N LEU A 22 -7.37 2.18 8.97
CA LEU A 22 -6.35 2.74 9.85
C LEU A 22 -5.06 1.90 9.81
N PHE A 23 -5.16 0.58 9.93
CA PHE A 23 -4.00 -0.30 9.82
C PHE A 23 -3.40 -0.29 8.41
N ALA A 24 -4.22 -0.35 7.36
CA ALA A 24 -3.76 -0.37 5.97
C ALA A 24 -3.05 0.92 5.52
N PHE A 25 -3.47 2.09 6.02
CA PHE A 25 -2.81 3.35 5.66
C PHE A 25 -1.68 3.69 6.64
N VAL A 26 -1.99 3.76 7.92
CA VAL A 26 -1.02 4.20 8.94
C VAL A 26 0.04 3.14 9.15
N GLY A 27 -0.35 1.87 9.24
CA GLY A 27 0.58 0.75 9.40
C GLY A 27 1.56 0.65 8.23
N THR A 28 1.07 0.76 7.00
CA THR A 28 1.91 0.74 5.80
C THR A 28 2.86 1.94 5.72
N ILE A 29 2.39 3.15 6.00
CA ILE A 29 3.26 4.33 6.00
C ILE A 29 4.35 4.19 7.06
N LEU A 30 3.99 3.76 8.28
CA LEU A 30 4.95 3.53 9.35
C LEU A 30 5.95 2.42 8.99
N ASN A 31 5.49 1.33 8.38
CA ASN A 31 6.35 0.22 7.96
C ASN A 31 7.33 0.67 6.88
N CYS A 32 6.85 1.37 5.85
CA CYS A 32 7.68 1.97 4.80
C CYS A 32 8.75 2.91 5.40
N VAL A 33 8.35 3.82 6.29
CA VAL A 33 9.28 4.76 6.94
C VAL A 33 10.28 4.02 7.83
N ALA A 34 9.86 3.02 8.58
CA ALA A 34 10.73 2.23 9.45
C ALA A 34 11.79 1.47 8.65
N ILE A 35 11.39 0.79 7.57
CA ILE A 35 12.30 0.05 6.68
C ILE A 35 13.29 1.02 6.03
N SER A 36 12.81 2.11 5.44
CA SER A 36 13.67 3.09 4.77
C SER A 36 14.63 3.80 5.72
N THR A 37 14.18 4.13 6.94
CA THR A 37 15.04 4.75 7.96
C THR A 37 16.12 3.78 8.42
N THR A 38 15.76 2.51 8.64
CA THR A 38 16.73 1.48 9.03
C THR A 38 17.80 1.29 7.95
N LEU A 39 17.37 1.20 6.68
CA LEU A 39 18.29 1.10 5.55
C LEU A 39 19.18 2.34 5.40
N TYR A 40 18.63 3.54 5.59
CA TYR A 40 19.40 4.78 5.55
C TYR A 40 20.48 4.82 6.64
N ILE A 41 20.15 4.42 7.87
CA ILE A 41 21.10 4.32 8.98
C ILE A 41 22.19 3.28 8.64
N CYS A 42 21.83 2.09 8.16
CA CYS A 42 22.82 1.10 7.72
C CYS A 42 23.72 1.63 6.57
N GLY A 43 23.17 2.48 5.69
CA GLY A 43 23.87 3.29 4.69
C GLY A 43 25.00 4.11 5.30
N THR A 44 24.67 4.91 6.30
CA THR A 44 25.64 5.80 6.96
C THR A 44 26.76 5.08 7.70
N TYR A 45 26.54 3.83 8.13
CA TYR A 45 27.58 2.99 8.73
C TYR A 45 28.48 2.28 7.71
N GLY A 46 28.30 2.52 6.40
CA GLY A 46 29.16 1.98 5.35
C GLY A 46 28.93 0.48 5.07
N LEU A 47 27.77 -0.06 5.43
CA LEU A 47 27.41 -1.46 5.13
C LEU A 47 27.05 -1.69 3.65
N PHE A 48 26.80 -0.61 2.90
CA PHE A 48 26.45 -0.69 1.48
C PHE A 48 27.66 -0.37 0.60
N VAL A 49 27.81 -1.18 -0.46
CA VAL A 49 28.87 -1.01 -1.49
C VAL A 49 28.51 0.09 -2.50
N VAL A 50 27.23 0.47 -2.56
CA VAL A 50 26.67 1.43 -3.53
C VAL A 50 26.04 2.60 -2.78
N ASP A 51 26.34 3.81 -3.23
CA ASP A 51 25.71 5.04 -2.74
C ASP A 51 24.28 5.14 -3.29
N PHE A 52 23.30 5.01 -2.40
CA PHE A 52 21.89 5.20 -2.74
C PHE A 52 21.38 6.57 -2.32
N ASN A 53 20.52 7.15 -3.14
CA ASN A 53 19.81 8.37 -2.78
C ASN A 53 18.69 8.07 -1.77
N LEU A 54 18.33 9.06 -0.94
CA LEU A 54 17.25 8.92 0.05
C LEU A 54 15.94 8.47 -0.61
N PHE A 55 15.62 8.99 -1.79
CA PHE A 55 14.42 8.63 -2.53
C PHE A 55 14.44 7.21 -3.09
N GLU A 56 15.62 6.65 -3.40
CA GLU A 56 15.76 5.26 -3.85
C GLU A 56 15.54 4.30 -2.68
N ILE A 57 16.04 4.65 -1.48
CA ILE A 57 15.80 3.91 -0.24
C ILE A 57 14.32 3.97 0.16
N LEU A 58 13.66 5.12 -0.01
CA LEU A 58 12.21 5.27 0.20
C LEU A 58 11.38 4.48 -0.80
N LEU A 59 11.77 4.50 -2.08
CA LEU A 59 11.14 3.70 -3.12
C LEU A 59 11.24 2.20 -2.82
N PHE A 60 12.40 1.74 -2.37
CA PHE A 60 12.62 0.36 -1.98
C PHE A 60 11.79 -0.03 -0.74
N GLY A 61 11.72 0.85 0.27
CA GLY A 61 10.88 0.64 1.45
C GLY A 61 9.40 0.55 1.10
N ALA A 62 8.92 1.39 0.17
CA ALA A 62 7.54 1.32 -0.31
C ALA A 62 7.24 0.00 -1.03
N LEU A 63 8.20 -0.52 -1.81
CA LEU A 63 8.04 -1.79 -2.52
C LEU A 63 7.92 -2.98 -1.56
N ILE A 64 8.68 -2.98 -0.47
CA ILE A 64 8.71 -4.08 0.51
C ILE A 64 7.62 -3.95 1.58
N SER A 65 7.02 -2.78 1.74
CA SER A 65 6.01 -2.55 2.77
C SER A 65 4.67 -3.27 2.51
N ALA A 66 4.46 -3.82 1.31
CA ALA A 66 3.28 -4.60 0.96
C ALA A 66 3.34 -5.95 1.69
N VAL A 67 2.27 -6.33 2.38
CA VAL A 67 2.21 -7.54 3.20
C VAL A 67 1.28 -8.55 2.53
N ASP A 68 1.79 -9.77 2.32
CA ASP A 68 1.00 -10.90 1.83
C ASP A 68 0.45 -11.72 3.02
N PRO A 69 -0.88 -11.78 3.22
CA PRO A 69 -1.49 -12.42 4.38
C PRO A 69 -1.77 -13.92 4.15
N VAL A 70 -1.53 -14.47 2.96
CA VAL A 70 -2.02 -15.82 2.57
C VAL A 70 -1.61 -16.89 3.57
N ALA A 71 -0.35 -16.89 4.02
CA ALA A 71 0.14 -17.86 4.98
C ALA A 71 -0.45 -17.67 6.39
N VAL A 72 -0.74 -16.43 6.79
CA VAL A 72 -1.33 -16.13 8.11
C VAL A 72 -2.80 -16.52 8.13
N LEU A 73 -3.51 -16.25 7.04
CA LEU A 73 -4.93 -16.56 6.90
C LEU A 73 -5.18 -18.07 6.89
N SER A 74 -4.34 -18.86 6.21
CA SER A 74 -4.47 -20.33 6.22
C SER A 74 -4.31 -20.92 7.62
N VAL A 75 -3.38 -20.38 8.41
CA VAL A 75 -3.19 -20.82 9.81
C VAL A 75 -4.35 -20.38 10.70
N PHE A 76 -4.90 -19.18 10.50
CA PHE A 76 -6.04 -18.69 11.27
C PHE A 76 -7.32 -19.50 11.03
N GLU A 77 -7.51 -19.98 9.80
CA GLU A 77 -8.62 -20.85 9.45
C GLU A 77 -8.52 -22.23 10.14
N GLU A 78 -7.32 -22.82 10.19
CA GLU A 78 -7.06 -24.06 10.94
C GLU A 78 -7.31 -23.90 12.44
N LEU A 79 -6.93 -22.74 13.01
CA LEU A 79 -7.07 -22.44 14.42
C LEU A 79 -8.48 -21.97 14.83
N LYS A 80 -9.41 -21.80 13.88
CA LYS A 80 -10.75 -21.23 14.10
C LYS A 80 -10.70 -19.91 14.88
N VAL A 81 -9.83 -18.99 14.44
CA VAL A 81 -9.69 -17.65 15.01
C VAL A 81 -10.98 -16.84 14.77
N ASN A 82 -11.22 -15.82 15.61
CA ASN A 82 -12.36 -14.92 15.49
C ASN A 82 -12.42 -14.27 14.09
N ASP A 83 -13.59 -14.33 13.44
CA ASP A 83 -13.88 -13.74 12.13
C ASP A 83 -13.46 -12.27 12.02
N PHE A 84 -13.55 -11.51 13.12
CA PHE A 84 -13.11 -10.11 13.18
C PHE A 84 -11.61 -9.96 12.86
N LEU A 85 -10.76 -10.80 13.45
CA LEU A 85 -9.31 -10.74 13.23
C LEU A 85 -8.96 -11.18 11.80
N PHE A 86 -9.64 -12.21 11.30
CA PHE A 86 -9.47 -12.67 9.93
C PHE A 86 -9.77 -11.56 8.92
N ILE A 87 -10.91 -10.89 9.07
CA ILE A 87 -11.33 -9.80 8.18
C ILE A 87 -10.41 -8.59 8.32
N ASN A 88 -9.95 -8.28 9.53
CA ASN A 88 -9.07 -7.14 9.74
C ASN A 88 -7.71 -7.33 9.05
N VAL A 89 -7.07 -8.49 9.21
CA VAL A 89 -5.76 -8.80 8.57
C VAL A 89 -5.91 -8.94 7.05
N PHE A 90 -6.99 -9.59 6.59
CA PHE A 90 -7.27 -9.71 5.17
C PHE A 90 -7.48 -8.34 4.51
N GLY A 91 -8.31 -7.50 5.13
CA GLY A 91 -8.59 -6.15 4.66
C GLY A 91 -7.35 -5.27 4.66
N GLU A 92 -6.55 -5.34 5.73
CA GLU A 92 -5.29 -4.62 5.84
C GLU A 92 -4.39 -4.90 4.64
N ALA A 93 -4.12 -6.17 4.35
CA ALA A 93 -3.31 -6.56 3.21
C ALA A 93 -3.90 -6.14 1.86
N LEU A 94 -5.23 -6.30 1.68
CA LEU A 94 -5.91 -5.92 0.44
C LEU A 94 -5.76 -4.42 0.14
N PHE A 95 -5.91 -3.56 1.14
CA PHE A 95 -5.76 -2.11 0.96
C PHE A 95 -4.30 -1.66 0.96
N ASN A 96 -3.43 -2.30 1.74
CA ASN A 96 -2.00 -2.03 1.81
C ASN A 96 -1.33 -2.14 0.42
N ASP A 97 -1.66 -3.18 -0.35
CA ASP A 97 -1.19 -3.35 -1.74
C ASP A 97 -1.47 -2.11 -2.60
N GLY A 98 -2.67 -1.53 -2.46
CA GLY A 98 -3.03 -0.30 -3.17
C GLY A 98 -2.18 0.88 -2.72
N VAL A 99 -2.04 1.08 -1.41
CA VAL A 99 -1.29 2.20 -0.80
C VAL A 99 0.19 2.15 -1.21
N THR A 100 0.82 0.97 -1.16
CA THR A 100 2.23 0.79 -1.51
C THR A 100 2.52 1.08 -2.98
N VAL A 101 1.63 0.69 -3.90
CA VAL A 101 1.78 1.04 -5.32
C VAL A 101 1.76 2.56 -5.51
N VAL A 102 0.86 3.29 -4.84
CA VAL A 102 0.83 4.75 -4.92
C VAL A 102 2.10 5.38 -4.35
N LEU A 103 2.56 4.91 -3.18
CA LEU A 103 3.81 5.37 -2.56
C LEU A 103 5.02 5.11 -3.46
N TYR A 104 5.08 3.95 -4.10
CA TYR A 104 6.14 3.58 -5.04
C TYR A 104 6.23 4.57 -6.21
N PHE A 105 5.11 4.84 -6.89
CA PHE A 105 5.10 5.77 -8.01
C PHE A 105 5.43 7.21 -7.59
N MET A 106 5.00 7.62 -6.39
CA MET A 106 5.35 8.91 -5.81
C MET A 106 6.87 9.04 -5.58
N PHE A 107 7.49 8.08 -4.88
CA PHE A 107 8.93 8.12 -4.63
C PHE A 107 9.75 7.96 -5.91
N LYS A 108 9.27 7.18 -6.88
CA LYS A 108 9.90 7.07 -8.20
C LYS A 108 9.98 8.42 -8.89
N LYS A 109 8.91 9.21 -8.85
CA LYS A 109 8.91 10.56 -9.43
C LYS A 109 9.91 11.48 -8.73
N PHE A 110 10.02 11.40 -7.41
CA PHE A 110 11.03 12.16 -6.67
C PHE A 110 12.46 11.72 -6.97
N ALA A 111 12.70 10.42 -7.14
CA ALA A 111 14.00 9.90 -7.54
C ALA A 111 14.40 10.35 -8.95
N GLU A 112 13.44 10.40 -9.90
CA GLU A 112 13.65 10.87 -11.28
C GLU A 112 13.99 12.38 -11.34
N ILE A 113 13.33 13.22 -10.54
CA ILE A 113 13.57 14.67 -10.49
C ILE A 113 14.94 14.97 -9.84
N GLY A 114 15.28 14.19 -8.82
CA GLY A 114 16.52 14.32 -8.05
C GLY A 114 16.44 15.40 -6.96
N PRO A 115 17.17 15.24 -5.84
CA PRO A 115 17.08 16.08 -4.64
C PRO A 115 17.47 17.54 -4.86
N THR A 116 18.27 17.84 -5.90
CA THR A 116 18.76 19.18 -6.21
C THR A 116 17.77 20.04 -7.00
N ASN A 117 16.75 19.45 -7.62
CA ASN A 117 15.77 20.15 -8.46
C ASN A 117 14.37 20.20 -7.85
N LEU A 118 14.16 19.65 -6.65
CA LEU A 118 12.84 19.62 -6.01
C LEU A 118 12.41 21.02 -5.59
N VAL A 119 11.34 21.50 -6.20
CA VAL A 119 10.67 22.76 -5.84
C VAL A 119 9.47 22.44 -4.93
N ILE A 120 9.04 23.41 -4.11
CA ILE A 120 7.82 23.28 -3.27
C ILE A 120 6.60 22.83 -4.10
N LEU A 121 6.54 23.21 -5.37
CA LEU A 121 5.54 22.78 -6.34
C LEU A 121 5.51 21.27 -6.58
N ASP A 122 6.66 20.58 -6.53
CA ASP A 122 6.74 19.13 -6.74
C ASP A 122 6.17 18.35 -5.55
N TYR A 123 6.34 18.86 -4.33
CA TYR A 123 5.71 18.29 -3.14
C TYR A 123 4.18 18.44 -3.17
N ILE A 124 3.68 19.60 -3.60
CA ILE A 124 2.24 19.83 -3.79
C ILE A 124 1.71 18.94 -4.92
N ALA A 125 2.43 18.86 -6.04
CA ALA A 125 2.07 18.00 -7.17
C ALA A 125 2.03 16.52 -6.75
N ALA A 126 2.99 16.04 -5.96
CA ALA A 126 2.97 14.68 -5.43
C ALA A 126 1.79 14.43 -4.48
N GLY A 127 1.50 15.37 -3.58
CA GLY A 127 0.33 15.29 -2.70
C GLY A 127 -0.99 15.24 -3.48
N THR A 128 -1.14 16.08 -4.50
CA THR A 128 -2.33 16.04 -5.38
C THR A 128 -2.39 14.77 -6.22
N SER A 129 -1.25 14.28 -6.72
CA SER A 129 -1.16 13.04 -7.49
C SER A 129 -1.57 11.82 -6.67
N PHE A 130 -1.22 11.79 -5.38
CA PHE A 130 -1.67 10.75 -4.46
C PHE A 130 -3.20 10.64 -4.43
N PHE A 131 -3.91 11.76 -4.24
CA PHE A 131 -5.37 11.78 -4.26
C PHE A 131 -5.95 11.43 -5.64
N ILE A 132 -5.34 11.92 -6.72
CA ILE A 132 -5.79 11.63 -8.09
C ILE A 132 -5.68 10.13 -8.39
N ILE A 133 -4.59 9.47 -8.00
CA ILE A 133 -4.38 8.04 -8.24
C ILE A 133 -5.39 7.22 -7.43
N ILE A 134 -5.64 7.57 -6.16
CA ILE A 134 -6.63 6.88 -5.32
C ILE A 134 -8.05 7.04 -5.90
N VAL A 135 -8.49 8.28 -6.13
CA VAL A 135 -9.85 8.58 -6.63
C VAL A 135 -10.03 8.04 -8.05
N GLY A 136 -9.03 8.20 -8.91
CA GLY A 136 -9.02 7.67 -10.27
C GLY A 136 -9.07 6.15 -10.30
N GLY A 137 -8.33 5.48 -9.41
CA GLY A 137 -8.37 4.02 -9.25
C GLY A 137 -9.76 3.52 -8.84
N ILE A 138 -10.37 4.16 -7.84
CA ILE A 138 -11.75 3.85 -7.41
C ILE A 138 -12.73 4.05 -8.57
N PHE A 139 -12.63 5.18 -9.27
CA PHE A 139 -13.54 5.54 -10.37
C PHE A 139 -13.47 4.54 -11.53
N ILE A 140 -12.26 4.21 -11.98
CA ILE A 140 -12.03 3.22 -13.04
C ILE A 140 -12.51 1.83 -12.58
N GLY A 141 -12.19 1.43 -11.35
CA GLY A 141 -12.64 0.17 -10.77
C GLY A 141 -14.16 0.05 -10.76
N LEU A 142 -14.87 1.13 -10.41
CA LEU A 142 -16.33 1.17 -10.37
C LEU A 142 -16.94 1.08 -11.77
N ILE A 143 -16.36 1.77 -12.76
CA ILE A 143 -16.80 1.65 -14.17
C ILE A 143 -16.66 0.20 -14.65
N PHE A 144 -15.50 -0.43 -14.44
CA PHE A 144 -15.28 -1.81 -14.87
C PHE A 144 -16.16 -2.80 -14.10
N ALA A 145 -16.40 -2.59 -12.81
CA ALA A 145 -17.32 -3.40 -12.02
C ALA A 145 -18.76 -3.31 -12.54
N LEU A 146 -19.22 -2.10 -12.91
CA LEU A 146 -20.53 -1.90 -13.52
C LEU A 146 -20.63 -2.57 -14.90
N LEU A 147 -19.63 -2.38 -15.75
CA LEU A 147 -19.59 -3.01 -17.08
C LEU A 147 -19.60 -4.54 -16.97
N ALA A 148 -18.79 -5.11 -16.09
CA ALA A 148 -18.77 -6.55 -15.83
C ALA A 148 -20.14 -7.02 -15.31
N SER A 149 -20.74 -6.30 -14.35
CA SER A 149 -22.07 -6.62 -13.84
C SER A 149 -23.16 -6.60 -14.91
N MET A 150 -23.04 -5.73 -15.91
CA MET A 150 -23.97 -5.67 -17.04
C MET A 150 -23.76 -6.81 -18.05
N VAL A 151 -22.53 -7.27 -18.25
CA VAL A 151 -22.21 -8.38 -19.17
C VAL A 151 -22.53 -9.74 -18.56
N THR A 152 -22.42 -9.89 -17.24
CA THR A 152 -22.72 -11.14 -16.52
C THR A 152 -24.19 -11.26 -16.10
N LYS A 153 -25.03 -10.27 -16.43
CA LYS A 153 -26.50 -10.38 -16.39
C LYS A 153 -27.02 -11.06 -17.64
#